data_AF-A0A8H2VHH8-F1
#
_entry.id   AF-A0A8H2VHH8-F1
#
_cell.length_a   1.000
_cell.length_b   1.000
_cell.length_c   1.000
_cell.angle_alpha   90.00
_cell.angle_beta   90.00
_cell.angle_gamma   90.00
#
_symmetry.space_group_name_H-M   'P 1'
#
loop_
_entity.id
_entity.type
_entity.pdbx_description
1 polymer ?
#
loop_
_entity_poly.entity_id
_entity_poly.type
_entity_poly.pdbx_seq_one_letter_code
_entity_poly.pdbx_strand_id
1 'polypeptide(L)'
;MAVKTGIAVGLNKGKQVTSMTPASKISYKKGVASNRTKFVRSLVREIAGLAPYERRLIDVLRNTGEKKAKKIAKKRLGSLKRAKAKVEEMNNVISASRRH
;
A
#
# COMPACT_ATOMS: atom_id res chain seq x y z
N MET A 1 11.07 -15.62 -15.58
CA MET A 1 10.45 -15.13 -16.84
C MET A 1 9.99 -16.34 -17.63
N ALA A 2 8.92 -16.23 -18.42
CA ALA A 2 8.50 -17.32 -19.29
C ALA A 2 9.58 -17.62 -20.34
N VAL A 3 9.82 -18.91 -20.60
CA VAL A 3 10.79 -19.36 -21.60
C VAL A 3 10.35 -18.86 -22.98
N LYS A 4 11.29 -18.31 -23.74
CA LYS A 4 11.01 -17.81 -25.09
C LYS A 4 10.73 -18.98 -26.03
N THR A 5 9.84 -18.80 -27.00
CA THR A 5 9.39 -19.88 -27.90
C THR A 5 10.24 -20.05 -29.16
N GLY A 6 11.14 -19.11 -29.49
CA GLY A 6 11.98 -19.19 -30.70
C GLY A 6 11.34 -18.63 -31.96
N ILE A 7 10.04 -18.28 -31.91
CA ILE A 7 9.29 -17.69 -33.02
C ILE A 7 9.34 -16.16 -33.01
N ALA A 8 9.08 -15.53 -34.16
CA ALA A 8 9.17 -14.08 -34.35
C ALA A 8 7.93 -13.28 -33.90
N VAL A 9 6.79 -13.96 -33.67
CA VAL A 9 5.51 -13.36 -33.27
C VAL A 9 4.82 -14.19 -32.18
N GLY A 10 3.81 -13.65 -31.48
CA GLY A 10 3.12 -14.30 -30.36
C GLY A 10 3.63 -13.90 -28.97
N LEU A 11 2.99 -14.42 -27.91
CA LEU A 11 3.15 -13.95 -26.53
C LEU A 11 4.58 -14.11 -25.96
N ASN A 12 5.21 -15.26 -26.19
CA ASN A 12 6.55 -15.57 -25.69
C ASN A 12 7.63 -15.55 -26.77
N LYS A 13 7.41 -14.79 -27.84
CA LYS A 13 8.34 -14.65 -28.97
C LYS A 13 9.74 -14.19 -28.55
N GLY A 14 10.71 -14.57 -29.37
CA GLY A 14 12.13 -14.25 -29.19
C GLY A 14 13.03 -15.48 -29.22
N LYS A 15 14.33 -15.26 -29.38
CA LYS A 15 15.34 -16.33 -29.39
C LYS A 15 15.35 -17.06 -28.04
N GLN A 16 15.40 -18.38 -28.09
CA GLN A 16 15.63 -19.21 -26.91
C GLN A 16 17.06 -19.00 -26.42
N VAL A 17 17.21 -18.51 -25.19
CA VAL A 17 18.49 -18.27 -24.53
C VAL A 17 18.45 -18.91 -23.15
N THR A 18 19.59 -19.38 -22.65
CA THR A 18 19.74 -19.84 -21.26
C THR A 18 19.78 -18.63 -20.35
N SER A 19 18.68 -18.35 -19.66
CA SER A 19 18.60 -17.17 -18.79
C SER A 19 19.38 -17.38 -17.50
N MET A 20 20.31 -16.48 -17.19
CA MET A 20 20.95 -16.40 -15.87
C MET A 20 20.16 -15.43 -14.98
N THR A 21 19.92 -15.80 -13.72
CA THR A 21 19.30 -14.89 -12.74
C THR A 21 20.38 -14.13 -11.97
N PRO A 22 20.61 -12.84 -12.25
CA PRO A 22 21.59 -12.05 -11.51
C PRO A 22 21.15 -11.81 -10.06
N ALA A 23 22.10 -11.51 -9.18
CA ALA A 23 21.80 -11.11 -7.81
C ALA A 23 20.93 -9.84 -7.79
N SER A 24 19.98 -9.79 -6.85
CA SER A 24 19.05 -8.66 -6.72
C SER A 24 19.80 -7.38 -6.32
N LYS A 25 19.57 -6.28 -7.05
CA LYS A 25 20.19 -4.99 -6.74
C LYS A 25 19.63 -4.39 -5.45
N ILE A 26 20.50 -3.82 -4.62
CA ILE A 26 20.12 -3.16 -3.35
C ILE A 26 19.18 -1.97 -3.60
N SER A 27 19.34 -1.27 -4.72
CA SER A 27 18.47 -0.15 -5.10
C SER A 27 16.99 -0.50 -5.22
N TYR A 28 16.65 -1.76 -5.53
CA TYR A 28 15.26 -2.24 -5.57
C TYR A 28 14.63 -2.34 -4.18
N LYS A 29 15.42 -2.39 -3.10
CA LYS A 29 14.93 -2.39 -1.71
C LYS A 29 14.58 -0.99 -1.19
N LYS A 30 14.78 0.07 -1.99
CA LYS A 30 14.39 1.43 -1.60
C LYS A 30 12.87 1.49 -1.36
N GLY A 31 12.48 1.89 -0.15
CA GLY A 31 11.09 1.95 0.30
C GLY A 31 10.67 0.80 1.22
N VAL A 32 11.48 -0.24 1.38
CA VAL A 32 11.27 -1.27 2.39
C VAL A 32 11.44 -0.67 3.80
N ALA A 33 10.49 -0.93 4.68
CA ALA A 33 10.52 -0.40 6.05
C ALA A 33 11.45 -1.23 6.94
N SER A 34 12.45 -0.57 7.55
CA SER A 34 13.31 -1.17 8.59
C SER A 34 12.62 -1.19 9.96
N ASN A 35 13.10 -2.02 10.88
CA ASN A 35 12.54 -2.14 12.24
C ASN A 35 12.60 -0.79 12.98
N ARG A 36 13.71 -0.07 12.85
CA ARG A 36 13.87 1.29 13.41
C ARG A 36 12.79 2.25 12.88
N THR A 37 12.56 2.28 11.57
CA THR A 37 11.57 3.18 10.98
C THR A 37 10.14 2.82 11.37
N LYS A 38 9.82 1.53 11.52
CA LYS A 38 8.50 1.09 12.02
C LYS A 38 8.25 1.56 13.45
N PHE A 39 9.21 1.34 14.35
CA PHE A 39 9.14 1.78 15.74
C PHE A 39 8.97 3.30 15.88
N VAL A 40 9.78 4.08 15.17
CA VAL A 40 9.66 5.54 15.21
C VAL A 40 8.30 6.02 14.68
N ARG A 41 7.79 5.41 13.59
CA ARG A 41 6.48 5.79 13.03
C ARG A 41 5.32 5.45 13.96
N SER A 42 5.36 4.33 14.68
CA SER A 42 4.30 3.98 15.63
C SER A 42 4.29 4.94 16.82
N LEU A 43 5.46 5.26 17.38
CA LEU A 43 5.57 6.23 18.49
C LEU A 43 5.03 7.61 18.12
N VAL A 44 5.43 8.13 16.94
CA VAL A 44 4.93 9.44 16.49
C VAL A 44 3.42 9.42 16.29
N ARG A 45 2.87 8.31 15.79
CA ARG A 45 1.43 8.19 15.55
C ARG A 45 0.62 8.20 16.86
N GLU A 46 1.15 7.62 17.91
CA GLU A 46 0.56 7.63 19.25
C GLU A 46 0.56 9.04 19.84
N ILE A 47 1.71 9.73 19.80
CA ILE A 47 1.88 11.05 20.43
C ILE A 47 1.15 12.15 19.64
N ALA A 48 1.28 12.19 18.32
CA ALA A 48 0.70 13.25 17.49
C ALA A 48 -0.80 13.05 17.20
N GLY A 49 -1.30 11.82 17.37
CA GLY A 49 -2.70 11.48 17.15
C GLY A 49 -3.16 11.56 15.68
N LEU A 50 -4.46 11.85 15.49
CA LEU A 50 -5.13 11.85 14.19
C LEU A 50 -5.40 13.26 13.66
N ALA A 51 -5.15 13.46 12.37
CA ALA A 51 -5.54 14.66 11.66
C ALA A 51 -7.06 14.78 11.52
N PRO A 52 -7.62 15.99 11.36
CA PRO A 52 -9.07 16.20 11.29
C PRO A 52 -9.77 15.38 10.18
N TYR A 53 -9.12 15.22 9.02
CA TYR A 53 -9.69 14.42 7.93
C TYR A 53 -9.68 12.92 8.21
N GLU A 54 -8.73 12.44 9.02
CA GLU A 54 -8.64 11.04 9.44
C GLU A 54 -9.73 10.70 10.45
N ARG A 55 -9.99 11.62 11.41
CA ARG A 55 -11.12 11.50 12.34
C ARG A 55 -12.45 11.41 11.60
N ARG A 56 -12.68 12.33 10.64
CA ARG A 56 -13.87 12.28 9.77
C ARG A 56 -13.96 10.98 8.98
N LEU A 57 -12.84 10.40 8.53
CA LEU A 57 -12.85 9.12 7.83
C LEU A 57 -13.28 7.97 8.75
N ILE A 58 -12.85 7.98 10.01
CA ILE A 58 -13.29 7.00 11.02
C ILE A 58 -14.80 7.08 11.24
N ASP A 59 -15.36 8.29 11.37
CA ASP A 59 -16.80 8.48 11.55
C ASP A 59 -17.61 7.94 10.37
N VAL A 60 -17.14 8.23 9.14
CA VAL A 60 -17.77 7.72 7.93
C VAL A 60 -17.67 6.19 7.83
N LEU A 61 -16.54 5.62 8.23
CA LEU A 61 -16.34 4.17 8.26
C LEU A 61 -17.26 3.47 9.26
N ARG A 62 -17.47 4.07 10.44
CA ARG A 62 -18.38 3.55 11.47
C ARG A 62 -19.86 3.63 11.05
N ASN A 63 -20.27 4.72 10.39
CA ASN A 63 -21.69 5.01 10.18
C ASN A 63 -22.20 4.69 8.77
N THR A 64 -21.46 5.02 7.71
CA THR A 64 -21.95 4.96 6.32
C THR A 64 -21.22 3.94 5.44
N GLY A 65 -20.11 3.38 5.93
CA GLY A 65 -19.38 2.30 5.26
C GLY A 65 -18.30 2.75 4.27
N GLU A 66 -17.56 1.76 3.76
CA GLU A 66 -16.27 1.99 3.08
C GLU A 66 -16.36 2.72 1.74
N LYS A 67 -17.43 2.52 0.96
CA LYS A 67 -17.56 3.13 -0.39
C LYS A 67 -17.56 4.65 -0.29
N LYS A 68 -18.28 5.21 0.69
CA LYS A 68 -18.32 6.66 0.94
C LYS A 68 -17.00 7.16 1.52
N ALA A 69 -16.38 6.41 2.43
CA ALA A 69 -15.06 6.74 2.98
C ALA A 69 -13.99 6.82 1.88
N LYS A 70 -13.95 5.86 0.95
CA LYS A 70 -13.03 5.86 -0.21
C LYS A 70 -13.27 7.07 -1.13
N LYS A 71 -14.53 7.50 -1.34
CA LYS A 71 -14.85 8.71 -2.13
C LYS A 71 -14.31 9.98 -1.47
N ILE A 72 -14.48 10.13 -0.15
CA ILE A 72 -13.98 11.28 0.62
C ILE A 72 -12.44 11.27 0.66
N ALA A 73 -11.84 10.12 0.95
CA ALA A 73 -10.38 9.96 0.98
C ALA A 73 -9.75 10.26 -0.40
N LYS A 74 -10.37 9.81 -1.50
CA LYS A 74 -9.91 10.14 -2.86
C LYS A 74 -9.97 11.65 -3.11
N LYS A 75 -11.05 12.34 -2.70
CA LYS A 75 -11.17 13.80 -2.84
C LYS A 75 -10.10 14.55 -2.05
N ARG A 76 -9.68 14.03 -0.89
CA ARG A 76 -8.63 14.65 -0.05
C ARG A 76 -7.20 14.32 -0.48
N LEU A 77 -6.94 13.10 -0.96
CA LEU A 77 -5.60 12.57 -1.25
C LEU A 77 -5.24 12.52 -2.74
N GLY A 78 -6.22 12.72 -3.63
CA GLY A 78 -6.06 12.81 -5.08
C GLY A 78 -6.22 11.49 -5.86
N SER A 79 -5.76 10.35 -5.32
CA SER A 79 -5.80 9.06 -6.04
C SER A 79 -6.54 7.95 -5.29
N LEU A 80 -7.13 7.02 -6.06
CA LEU A 80 -7.87 5.89 -5.49
C LEU A 80 -6.94 4.90 -4.77
N LYS A 81 -5.72 4.68 -5.27
CA LYS A 81 -4.74 3.80 -4.61
C LYS A 81 -4.37 4.30 -3.21
N ARG A 82 -4.10 5.61 -3.07
CA ARG A 82 -3.84 6.24 -1.76
C ARG A 82 -5.08 6.21 -0.87
N ALA A 83 -6.27 6.45 -1.43
CA ALA A 83 -7.52 6.38 -0.68
C ALA A 83 -7.79 4.98 -0.09
N LYS A 84 -7.58 3.91 -0.86
CA LYS A 84 -7.72 2.52 -0.38
C LYS A 84 -6.75 2.24 0.76
N ALA A 85 -5.46 2.55 0.57
CA ALA A 85 -4.45 2.39 1.60
C ALA A 85 -4.80 3.16 2.89
N LYS A 86 -5.29 4.40 2.77
CA LYS A 86 -5.66 5.21 3.93
C LYS A 86 -6.89 4.66 4.66
N VAL A 87 -7.87 4.14 3.93
CA VAL A 87 -9.07 3.53 4.52
C VAL A 87 -8.71 2.24 5.26
N GLU A 88 -7.85 1.39 4.69
CA GLU A 88 -7.35 0.19 5.39
C GLU A 88 -6.59 0.56 6.67
N GLU A 89 -5.75 1.60 6.62
CA GLU A 89 -5.08 2.13 7.81
C GLU A 89 -6.07 2.58 8.89
N MET A 90 -7.14 3.29 8.53
CA MET A 90 -8.17 3.73 9.48
C MET A 90 -8.97 2.56 10.05
N ASN A 91 -9.27 1.53 9.25
CA ASN A 91 -9.90 0.31 9.74
C ASN A 91 -9.03 -0.40 10.79
N ASN A 92 -7.71 -0.43 10.59
CA ASN A 92 -6.77 -0.98 11.56
C ASN A 92 -6.71 -0.17 12.86
N VAL A 93 -6.82 1.17 12.77
CA VAL A 93 -6.93 2.03 13.96
C VAL A 93 -8.22 1.74 14.72
N ILE A 94 -9.35 1.59 14.01
CA ILE A 94 -10.64 1.25 14.64
C ILE A 94 -10.57 -0.12 15.33
N SER A 95 -9.97 -1.12 14.69
CA SER A 95 -9.87 -2.47 15.26
C SER A 95 -8.93 -2.52 16.47
N ALA A 96 -7.78 -1.82 16.41
CA ALA A 96 -6.87 -1.70 17.54
C ALA A 96 -7.53 -0.97 18.73
N SER A 97 -8.23 0.14 18.46
CA SER A 97 -8.96 0.91 19.48
C SER A 97 -10.12 0.17 20.14
N ARG A 98 -10.61 -0.94 19.58
CA ARG A 98 -11.64 -1.78 20.20
C ARG A 98 -11.06 -2.91 21.05
N ARG A 99 -9.77 -3.22 20.87
CA ARG A 99 -9.07 -4.31 21.58
C ARG A 99 -8.33 -3.80 22.81
N HIS A 100 -7.99 -2.52 22.83
CA HIS A 100 -7.63 -1.77 24.02
C HIS A 100 -8.88 -1.22 24.68
#